data_AF-A7IB55-F1
#
_entry.id   AF-A7IB55-F1
#
_cell.length_a   1.000
_cell.length_b   1.000
_cell.length_c   1.000
_cell.angle_alpha   90.00
_cell.angle_beta   90.00
_cell.angle_gamma   90.00
#
_symmetry.space_group_name_H-M   'P 1'
#
loop_
_entity.id
_entity.type
_entity.pdbx_description
1 polymer ?
#
loop_
_entity_poly.entity_id
_entity_poly.type
_entity_poly.pdbx_seq_one_letter_code
_entity_poly.pdbx_strand_id
1 'polypeptide(L)'
;MYVLCSPCILSPSLRAKGITRPADIAAFARSIGRCRKFKIEVIPLPCPETLYLGPDREPGTFLERLNTPEFAVLLDELSVKVNDIVKERGPPLCILGVNSSPTCGVTATYYGAEGDKPAKRAGRGVFYARFQEIPARDVYAFSRYRIYLAGPLFSEAERTYNAAIAEDLRSRCFDVFLPQETGDNRAVREKNKNAQICQCNKQAIRDADIIVAIIDGADADSGTAWEMGYASALGKTVIALRTDFRLIGSHERVNLMLEQSSKVVTSKEALFAAVGALPTTYEPEDKPSLQSLGSRL
;
A
#
# COMPACT_ATOMS: atom_id res chain seq x y z
N MET A 1 8.20 -11.92 -9.86
CA MET A 1 7.86 -10.53 -9.45
C MET A 1 9.05 -9.93 -8.74
N TYR A 2 9.36 -8.67 -8.99
CA TYR A 2 10.46 -7.98 -8.33
C TYR A 2 10.15 -6.50 -8.09
N VAL A 3 10.91 -5.89 -7.20
CA VAL A 3 10.94 -4.45 -6.98
C VAL A 3 12.33 -3.89 -7.22
N LEU A 4 12.40 -2.69 -7.77
CA LEU A 4 13.62 -1.89 -7.80
C LEU A 4 13.70 -1.13 -6.48
N CYS A 5 14.76 -1.32 -5.70
CA CYS A 5 14.80 -0.85 -4.31
C CYS A 5 15.91 0.18 -4.12
N SER A 6 15.58 1.34 -3.52
CA SER A 6 16.60 2.28 -3.06
C SER A 6 17.60 1.54 -2.15
N PRO A 7 18.91 1.63 -2.42
CA PRO A 7 19.90 0.84 -1.69
C PRO A 7 19.97 1.22 -0.22
N CYS A 8 19.56 2.44 0.15
CA CYS A 8 19.47 2.88 1.54
C CYS A 8 18.43 2.13 2.39
N ILE A 9 17.48 1.42 1.78
CA ILE A 9 16.54 0.55 2.49
C ILE A 9 17.23 -0.76 2.91
N LEU A 10 18.21 -1.21 2.12
CA LEU A 10 19.04 -2.39 2.41
C LEU A 10 20.23 -2.07 3.30
N SER A 11 20.80 -0.88 3.12
CA SER A 11 21.97 -0.40 3.84
C SER A 11 21.73 1.04 4.30
N PRO A 12 21.13 1.25 5.49
CA PRO A 12 20.74 2.57 5.98
C PRO A 12 21.88 3.59 6.11
N SER A 13 23.13 3.13 6.24
CA SER A 13 24.34 3.96 6.23
C SER A 13 24.57 4.72 4.94
N LEU A 14 23.90 4.36 3.83
CA LEU A 14 23.98 5.09 2.57
C LEU A 14 23.18 6.40 2.57
N ARG A 15 22.33 6.63 3.59
CA ARG A 15 21.64 7.92 3.78
C ARG A 15 22.62 8.96 4.31
N ALA A 16 22.29 10.24 4.08
CA ALA A 16 23.04 11.34 4.67
C ALA A 16 23.07 11.22 6.22
N LYS A 17 24.06 11.84 6.84
CA LYS A 17 24.22 11.79 8.30
C LYS A 17 23.01 12.39 9.02
N GLY A 18 22.63 11.79 10.14
CA GLY A 18 21.64 12.32 11.07
C GLY A 18 20.16 12.28 10.63
N ILE A 19 19.84 11.80 9.42
CA ILE A 19 18.45 11.84 8.90
C ILE A 19 17.68 10.52 9.04
N THR A 20 18.33 9.44 9.46
CA THR A 20 17.69 8.12 9.60
C THR A 20 17.12 7.94 10.99
N ARG A 21 15.80 7.84 11.08
CA ARG A 21 15.05 7.68 12.33
C ARG A 21 14.77 6.21 12.63
N PRO A 22 14.54 5.82 13.90
CA PRO A 22 14.14 4.45 14.24
C PRO A 22 12.89 3.96 13.48
N ALA A 23 11.92 4.85 13.25
CA ALA A 23 10.73 4.54 12.45
C ALA A 23 11.05 4.22 10.98
N ASP A 24 12.08 4.85 10.41
CA ASP A 24 12.53 4.52 9.04
C ASP A 24 13.08 3.09 9.00
N ILE A 25 13.95 2.74 9.96
CA ILE A 25 14.55 1.39 10.08
C ILE A 25 13.47 0.32 10.24
N ALA A 26 12.46 0.58 11.08
CA ALA A 26 11.32 -0.32 11.22
C ALA A 26 10.56 -0.50 9.90
N ALA A 27 10.29 0.58 9.17
CA ALA A 27 9.63 0.52 7.86
C ALA A 27 10.47 -0.25 6.81
N PHE A 28 11.80 -0.10 6.84
CA PHE A 28 12.71 -0.83 5.96
C PHE A 28 12.64 -2.33 6.23
N ALA A 29 12.80 -2.72 7.49
CA ALA A 29 12.74 -4.13 7.91
C ALA A 29 11.38 -4.77 7.55
N ARG A 30 10.28 -4.03 7.78
CA ARG A 30 8.93 -4.49 7.41
C ARG A 30 8.75 -4.64 5.90
N SER A 31 9.27 -3.72 5.10
CA SER A 31 9.20 -3.77 3.63
C SER A 31 9.97 -4.97 3.08
N ILE A 32 11.17 -5.23 3.59
CA ILE A 32 11.94 -6.43 3.23
C ILE A 32 11.22 -7.70 3.74
N GLY A 33 10.59 -7.64 4.92
CA GLY A 33 9.73 -8.70 5.42
C GLY A 33 8.56 -9.01 4.48
N ARG A 34 7.90 -7.98 3.91
CA ARG A 34 6.87 -8.13 2.87
C ARG A 34 7.43 -8.86 1.67
N CYS A 35 8.58 -8.41 1.15
CA CYS A 35 9.20 -9.02 -0.01
C CYS A 35 9.52 -10.50 0.22
N ARG A 36 10.10 -10.84 1.38
CA ARG A 36 10.35 -12.25 1.75
C ARG A 36 9.07 -13.07 1.84
N LYS A 37 8.04 -12.57 2.52
CA LYS A 37 6.76 -13.26 2.70
C LYS A 37 6.10 -13.60 1.35
N PHE A 38 6.12 -12.67 0.40
CA PHE A 38 5.48 -12.84 -0.90
C PHE A 38 6.45 -13.26 -2.02
N LYS A 39 7.68 -13.65 -1.67
CA LYS A 39 8.73 -14.05 -2.65
C LYS A 39 8.94 -13.02 -3.76
N ILE A 40 8.89 -11.74 -3.40
CA ILE A 40 9.20 -10.61 -4.28
C ILE A 40 10.72 -10.41 -4.24
N GLU A 41 11.37 -10.58 -5.39
CA GLU A 41 12.81 -10.33 -5.50
C GLU A 41 13.11 -8.83 -5.30
N VAL A 42 14.19 -8.53 -4.58
CA VAL A 42 14.61 -7.15 -4.30
C VAL A 42 15.87 -6.85 -5.09
N ILE A 43 15.74 -6.03 -6.12
CA ILE A 43 16.87 -5.61 -6.96
C ILE A 43 17.35 -4.23 -6.49
N PRO A 44 18.58 -4.10 -5.97
CA PRO A 44 19.08 -2.80 -5.54
C PRO A 44 19.29 -1.87 -6.72
N LEU A 45 18.78 -0.64 -6.61
CA LEU A 45 19.10 0.46 -7.52
C LEU A 45 20.46 1.06 -7.18
N PRO A 46 21.13 1.73 -8.15
CA PRO A 46 22.28 2.57 -7.84
C PRO A 46 21.85 3.76 -6.97
N CYS A 47 22.76 4.30 -6.17
CA CYS A 47 22.56 5.55 -5.43
C CYS A 47 23.35 6.68 -6.10
N PRO A 48 22.73 7.58 -6.87
CA PRO A 48 23.45 8.67 -7.52
C PRO A 48 24.18 9.56 -6.52
N GLU A 49 23.53 9.90 -5.40
CA GLU A 49 24.12 10.77 -4.39
C GLU A 49 25.35 10.16 -3.73
N THR A 50 25.33 8.86 -3.40
CA THR A 50 26.50 8.19 -2.80
C THR A 50 27.61 8.01 -3.84
N LEU A 51 27.28 7.72 -5.10
CA LEU A 51 28.28 7.57 -6.16
C LEU A 51 28.98 8.90 -6.47
N TYR A 52 28.28 10.03 -6.34
CA TYR A 52 28.82 11.35 -6.62
C TYR A 52 29.51 12.02 -5.42
N LEU A 53 28.84 12.02 -4.26
CA LEU A 53 29.30 12.72 -3.05
C LEU A 53 30.07 11.83 -2.07
N GLY A 54 30.09 10.51 -2.31
CA GLY A 54 30.61 9.52 -1.38
C GLY A 54 29.63 9.11 -0.29
N PRO A 55 29.99 8.09 0.51
CA PRO A 55 29.28 7.74 1.74
C PRO A 55 29.41 8.88 2.78
N ASP A 56 28.61 8.82 3.85
CA ASP A 56 28.75 9.74 5.00
C ASP A 56 28.63 11.24 4.68
N ARG A 57 27.97 11.56 3.56
CA ARG A 57 27.68 12.94 3.14
C ARG A 57 26.73 13.64 4.12
N GLU A 58 26.92 14.95 4.26
CA GLU A 58 25.94 15.81 4.93
C GLU A 58 24.63 15.86 4.14
N PRO A 59 23.49 16.24 4.76
CA PRO A 59 22.27 16.56 4.03
C PRO A 59 22.46 17.75 3.08
N GLY A 60 21.60 17.88 2.07
CA GLY A 60 21.58 19.03 1.18
C GLY A 60 20.54 18.89 0.08
N THR A 61 20.33 19.98 -0.65
CA THR A 61 19.33 20.01 -1.74
C THR A 61 19.97 19.74 -3.11
N PHE A 62 19.14 19.47 -4.13
CA PHE A 62 19.62 19.28 -5.49
C PHE A 62 20.37 20.52 -6.01
N LEU A 63 19.77 21.70 -5.92
CA LEU A 63 20.35 22.95 -6.43
C LEU A 63 21.68 23.32 -5.76
N GLU A 64 21.85 23.02 -4.47
CA GLU A 64 23.07 23.36 -3.74
C GLU A 64 24.26 22.44 -4.03
N ARG A 65 24.00 21.15 -4.33
CA ARG A 65 25.05 20.12 -4.28
C ARG A 65 25.15 19.20 -5.48
N LEU A 66 24.11 19.15 -6.31
CA LEU A 66 23.93 18.12 -7.33
C LEU A 66 23.56 18.70 -8.70
N ASN A 67 23.18 19.96 -8.79
CA ASN A 67 22.82 20.60 -10.06
C ASN A 67 24.07 21.00 -10.86
N THR A 68 24.83 20.00 -11.31
CA THR A 68 26.05 20.15 -12.10
C THR A 68 25.97 19.31 -13.38
N PRO A 69 26.67 19.70 -14.46
CA PRO A 69 26.75 18.90 -15.69
C PRO A 69 27.28 17.49 -15.43
N GLU A 70 28.29 17.33 -14.58
CA GLU A 70 28.90 16.04 -14.26
C GLU A 70 27.89 15.12 -13.58
N PHE A 71 27.05 15.66 -12.69
CA PHE A 71 26.01 14.88 -12.04
C PHE A 71 24.89 14.49 -13.01
N ALA A 72 24.54 15.38 -13.94
CA ALA A 72 23.54 15.06 -14.98
C ALA A 72 23.99 13.86 -15.83
N VAL A 73 25.25 13.84 -16.27
CA VAL A 73 25.85 12.71 -17.01
C VAL A 73 25.79 11.41 -16.19
N LEU A 74 26.18 11.46 -14.92
CA LEU A 74 26.09 10.30 -14.03
C LEU A 74 24.65 9.75 -13.96
N LEU A 75 23.66 10.64 -13.82
CA LEU A 75 22.27 10.20 -13.76
C LEU A 75 21.80 9.52 -15.05
N ASP A 76 22.25 10.00 -16.21
CA ASP A 76 21.90 9.40 -17.51
C ASP A 76 22.55 8.01 -17.66
N GLU A 77 23.81 7.86 -17.29
CA GLU A 77 24.51 6.56 -17.27
C GLU A 77 23.83 5.55 -16.34
N LEU A 78 23.42 5.98 -15.15
CA LEU A 78 22.70 5.13 -14.21
C LEU A 78 21.30 4.76 -14.72
N SER A 79 20.65 5.66 -15.45
CA SER A 79 19.34 5.38 -16.04
C SER A 79 19.39 4.34 -17.13
N VAL A 80 20.45 4.31 -17.95
CA VAL A 80 20.66 3.23 -18.93
C VAL A 80 20.71 1.87 -18.21
N LYS A 81 21.50 1.75 -17.12
CA LYS A 81 21.62 0.50 -16.37
C LYS A 81 20.28 0.02 -15.78
N VAL A 82 19.47 0.94 -15.27
CA VAL A 82 18.14 0.60 -14.74
C VAL A 82 17.19 0.17 -15.85
N ASN A 83 17.22 0.86 -16.99
CA ASN A 83 16.41 0.50 -18.15
C ASN A 83 16.81 -0.87 -18.73
N ASP A 84 18.09 -1.21 -18.72
CA ASP A 84 18.55 -2.54 -19.14
C ASP A 84 17.98 -3.65 -18.23
N ILE A 85 17.95 -3.43 -16.90
CA ILE A 85 17.33 -4.37 -15.96
C ILE A 85 15.84 -4.57 -16.29
N VAL A 86 15.10 -3.48 -16.55
CA VAL A 86 13.67 -3.54 -16.89
C VAL A 86 13.44 -4.18 -18.25
N LYS A 87 14.31 -3.92 -19.22
CA LYS A 87 14.25 -4.53 -20.55
C LYS A 87 14.47 -6.05 -20.49
N GLU A 88 15.41 -6.49 -19.66
CA GLU A 88 15.73 -7.92 -19.50
C GLU A 88 14.65 -8.68 -18.70
N ARG A 89 14.12 -8.06 -17.64
CA ARG A 89 13.25 -8.73 -16.67
C ARG A 89 11.76 -8.45 -16.82
N GLY A 90 11.40 -7.54 -17.73
CA GLY A 90 10.04 -6.98 -17.82
C GLY A 90 9.77 -5.93 -16.75
N PRO A 91 8.54 -5.40 -16.67
CA PRO A 91 8.21 -4.34 -15.72
C PRO A 91 8.27 -4.81 -14.25
N PRO A 92 8.88 -4.04 -13.34
CA PRO A 92 8.83 -4.32 -11.91
C PRO A 92 7.45 -4.02 -11.32
N LEU A 93 7.15 -4.57 -10.14
CA LEU A 93 5.94 -4.20 -9.39
C LEU A 93 5.93 -2.70 -9.04
N CYS A 94 7.09 -2.19 -8.59
CA CYS A 94 7.32 -0.77 -8.34
C CYS A 94 8.81 -0.49 -8.08
N ILE A 95 9.15 0.80 -8.10
CA ILE A 95 10.31 1.36 -7.42
C ILE A 95 9.96 1.57 -5.94
N LEU A 96 10.61 0.86 -5.05
CA LEU A 96 10.55 1.06 -3.60
C LEU A 96 11.59 2.09 -3.18
N GLY A 97 11.15 3.22 -2.63
CA GLY A 97 12.06 4.31 -2.25
C GLY A 97 11.68 5.03 -0.97
N VAL A 98 12.45 6.06 -0.65
CA VAL A 98 12.26 6.90 0.54
C VAL A 98 11.93 8.32 0.13
N ASN A 99 10.98 8.95 0.81
CA ASN A 99 10.66 10.34 0.56
C ASN A 99 11.78 11.31 0.94
N SER A 100 11.73 12.49 0.33
CA SER A 100 12.57 13.65 0.60
C SER A 100 14.02 13.58 0.09
N SER A 101 14.48 12.48 -0.51
CA SER A 101 15.78 12.49 -1.21
C SER A 101 15.73 13.43 -2.44
N PRO A 102 16.76 14.25 -2.68
CA PRO A 102 16.90 15.05 -3.91
C PRO A 102 16.83 14.20 -5.19
N THR A 103 17.31 12.96 -5.14
CA THR A 103 17.44 12.09 -6.33
C THR A 103 16.41 10.97 -6.38
N CYS A 104 16.17 10.30 -5.25
CA CYS A 104 15.34 9.10 -5.14
C CYS A 104 14.06 9.36 -4.34
N GLY A 105 13.67 10.62 -4.14
CA GLY A 105 12.39 10.98 -3.53
C GLY A 105 11.22 10.37 -4.32
N VAL A 106 10.23 9.81 -3.61
CA VAL A 106 9.08 9.14 -4.26
C VAL A 106 7.93 10.11 -4.54
N THR A 107 7.46 10.78 -3.50
CA THR A 107 6.32 11.73 -3.55
C THR A 107 6.71 13.16 -3.19
N ALA A 108 7.87 13.33 -2.55
CA ALA A 108 8.44 14.64 -2.25
C ALA A 108 9.97 14.58 -2.32
N THR A 109 10.59 15.70 -2.66
CA THR A 109 12.04 15.83 -2.86
C THR A 109 12.57 17.18 -2.34
N TYR A 110 13.80 17.21 -1.81
CA TYR A 110 14.52 18.44 -1.47
C TYR A 110 15.26 18.96 -2.71
N TYR A 111 14.56 19.75 -3.52
CA TYR A 111 15.12 20.30 -4.76
C TYR A 111 16.00 21.53 -4.51
N GLY A 112 15.63 22.40 -3.56
CA GLY A 112 16.32 23.66 -3.29
C GLY A 112 15.43 24.87 -3.59
N ALA A 113 15.70 25.97 -2.89
CA ALA A 113 14.95 27.22 -3.03
C ALA A 113 15.26 27.88 -4.39
N GLU A 114 14.24 28.35 -5.09
CA GLU A 114 14.36 28.94 -6.42
C GLU A 114 13.24 29.96 -6.61
N GLY A 115 13.55 31.25 -6.49
CA GLY A 115 12.53 32.31 -6.42
C GLY A 115 11.53 32.02 -5.28
N ASP A 116 10.25 32.07 -5.60
CA ASP A 116 9.16 31.82 -4.65
C ASP A 116 8.88 30.32 -4.39
N LYS A 117 9.60 29.40 -5.06
CA LYS A 117 9.36 27.96 -4.90
C LYS A 117 9.99 27.44 -3.60
N PRO A 118 9.25 26.65 -2.80
CA PRO A 118 9.80 26.05 -1.59
C PRO A 118 10.94 25.09 -1.89
N ALA A 119 11.88 24.97 -0.96
CA ALA A 119 13.02 24.06 -1.08
C ALA A 119 12.61 22.58 -1.20
N LYS A 120 11.50 22.21 -0.55
CA LYS A 120 10.87 20.88 -0.67
C LYS A 120 9.72 20.96 -1.67
N ARG A 121 9.74 20.08 -2.67
CA ARG A 121 8.75 20.04 -3.75
C ARG A 121 8.01 18.70 -3.76
N ALA A 122 6.76 18.73 -4.22
CA ALA A 122 6.01 17.52 -4.52
C ALA A 122 6.58 16.87 -5.79
N GLY A 123 6.52 15.54 -5.85
CA GLY A 123 7.01 14.74 -6.97
C GLY A 123 8.29 13.97 -6.68
N ARG A 124 8.77 13.30 -7.71
CA ARG A 124 9.95 12.43 -7.64
C ARG A 124 11.23 13.24 -7.58
N GLY A 125 12.26 12.68 -6.95
CA GLY A 125 13.62 13.19 -7.06
C GLY A 125 14.14 13.07 -8.49
N VAL A 126 15.19 13.83 -8.81
CA VAL A 126 15.68 14.01 -10.20
C VAL A 126 16.08 12.71 -10.91
N PHE A 127 16.48 11.67 -10.17
CA PHE A 127 16.78 10.36 -10.75
C PHE A 127 15.50 9.57 -10.99
N TYR A 128 14.62 9.48 -9.99
CA TYR A 128 13.35 8.75 -10.10
C TYR A 128 12.37 9.38 -11.08
N ALA A 129 12.51 10.67 -11.35
CA ALA A 129 11.76 11.39 -12.38
C ALA A 129 12.05 10.90 -13.82
N ARG A 130 13.14 10.15 -14.04
CA ARG A 130 13.48 9.52 -15.33
C ARG A 130 12.69 8.22 -15.62
N PHE A 131 11.92 7.70 -14.66
CA PHE A 131 11.21 6.42 -14.76
C PHE A 131 9.72 6.56 -14.45
N GLN A 132 9.05 7.56 -15.02
CA GLN A 132 7.67 7.92 -14.65
C GLN A 132 6.66 6.80 -14.91
N GLU A 133 6.93 5.97 -15.92
CA GLU A 133 6.19 4.79 -16.32
C GLU A 133 6.21 3.68 -15.26
N ILE A 134 7.25 3.61 -14.43
CA ILE A 134 7.34 2.62 -13.36
C ILE A 134 6.67 3.20 -12.10
N PRO A 135 5.67 2.52 -11.51
CA PRO A 135 5.07 2.95 -10.25
C PRO A 135 6.12 3.10 -9.15
N ALA A 136 6.09 4.18 -8.37
CA ALA A 136 7.00 4.36 -7.23
C ALA A 136 6.19 4.36 -5.91
N ARG A 137 6.72 3.67 -4.89
CA ARG A 137 6.09 3.52 -3.58
C ARG A 137 7.07 3.94 -2.48
N ASP A 138 6.60 4.84 -1.62
CA ASP A 138 7.33 5.20 -0.42
C ASP A 138 7.33 4.01 0.54
N VAL A 139 8.45 3.82 1.22
CA VAL A 139 8.71 2.68 2.10
C VAL A 139 7.66 2.54 3.21
N TYR A 140 7.10 3.64 3.72
CA TYR A 140 6.05 3.57 4.73
C TYR A 140 4.78 2.98 4.14
N ALA A 141 4.36 3.46 2.98
CA ALA A 141 3.19 2.92 2.29
C ALA A 141 3.40 1.44 1.91
N PHE A 142 4.57 1.10 1.36
CA PHE A 142 4.90 -0.28 0.99
C PHE A 142 4.97 -1.23 2.20
N SER A 143 5.42 -0.73 3.35
CA SER A 143 5.51 -1.52 4.59
C SER A 143 4.15 -1.89 5.18
N ARG A 144 3.06 -1.21 4.77
CA ARG A 144 1.69 -1.47 5.23
C ARG A 144 1.03 -2.48 4.30
N TYR A 145 0.97 -3.74 4.75
CA TYR A 145 0.45 -4.83 3.93
C TYR A 145 -0.39 -5.85 4.70
N ARG A 146 -0.56 -5.68 6.01
CA ARG A 146 -1.41 -6.54 6.84
C ARG A 146 -2.81 -5.96 6.89
N ILE A 147 -3.78 -6.74 6.45
CA ILE A 147 -5.19 -6.36 6.40
C ILE A 147 -5.98 -7.26 7.35
N TYR A 148 -6.83 -6.63 8.16
CA TYR A 148 -7.96 -7.32 8.78
C TYR A 148 -9.20 -7.07 7.93
N LEU A 149 -9.85 -8.12 7.44
CA LEU A 149 -11.08 -8.02 6.64
C LEU A 149 -12.30 -8.31 7.51
N ALA A 150 -12.97 -7.24 7.91
CA ALA A 150 -14.23 -7.26 8.64
C ALA A 150 -15.42 -7.36 7.67
N GLY A 151 -16.44 -8.10 8.05
CA GLY A 151 -17.68 -8.21 7.29
C GLY A 151 -18.63 -9.22 7.93
N PRO A 152 -19.93 -9.13 7.62
CA PRO A 152 -20.89 -10.14 8.04
C PRO A 152 -20.50 -11.51 7.47
N LEU A 153 -20.78 -12.60 8.18
CA LEU A 153 -20.36 -13.96 7.81
C LEU A 153 -21.43 -15.03 8.07
N PHE A 154 -22.68 -14.61 8.24
CA PHE A 154 -23.78 -15.46 8.69
C PHE A 154 -24.47 -16.17 7.52
N SER A 155 -24.57 -15.51 6.36
CA SER A 155 -25.08 -16.12 5.13
C SER A 155 -23.96 -16.68 4.24
N GLU A 156 -24.34 -17.62 3.38
CA GLU A 156 -23.41 -18.15 2.36
C GLU A 156 -22.94 -17.05 1.39
N ALA A 157 -23.86 -16.16 0.98
CA ALA A 157 -23.54 -15.05 0.09
C ALA A 157 -22.48 -14.12 0.71
N GLU A 158 -22.64 -13.77 1.98
CA GLU A 158 -21.68 -12.95 2.73
C GLU A 158 -20.30 -13.61 2.80
N ARG A 159 -20.24 -14.88 3.23
CA ARG A 159 -18.97 -15.61 3.34
C ARG A 159 -18.26 -15.74 1.99
N THR A 160 -19.01 -16.03 0.93
CA THR A 160 -18.48 -16.14 -0.43
C THR A 160 -17.93 -14.80 -0.91
N TYR A 161 -18.65 -13.71 -0.65
CA TYR A 161 -18.20 -12.38 -1.03
C TYR A 161 -16.93 -11.95 -0.28
N ASN A 162 -16.88 -12.15 1.04
CA ASN A 162 -15.70 -11.88 1.86
C ASN A 162 -14.48 -12.66 1.38
N ALA A 163 -14.66 -13.96 1.07
CA ALA A 163 -13.59 -14.81 0.56
C ALA A 163 -13.07 -14.31 -0.79
N ALA A 164 -13.96 -13.88 -1.69
CA ALA A 164 -13.55 -13.30 -2.97
C ALA A 164 -12.72 -12.00 -2.79
N ILE A 165 -13.13 -11.10 -1.88
CA ILE A 165 -12.35 -9.89 -1.57
C ILE A 165 -11.00 -10.24 -0.93
N ALA A 166 -10.96 -11.21 -0.03
CA ALA A 166 -9.71 -11.66 0.58
C ALA A 166 -8.73 -12.21 -0.47
N GLU A 167 -9.23 -13.00 -1.42
CA GLU A 167 -8.41 -13.56 -2.51
C GLU A 167 -7.89 -12.46 -3.45
N ASP A 168 -8.73 -11.50 -3.81
CA ASP A 168 -8.32 -10.33 -4.60
C ASP A 168 -7.21 -9.53 -3.88
N LEU A 169 -7.29 -9.36 -2.57
CA LEU A 169 -6.26 -8.67 -1.79
C LEU A 169 -4.98 -9.52 -1.68
N ARG A 170 -5.09 -10.84 -1.45
CA ARG A 170 -3.96 -11.77 -1.35
C ARG A 170 -3.17 -11.84 -2.66
N SER A 171 -3.85 -11.91 -3.80
CA SER A 171 -3.22 -11.86 -5.13
C SER A 171 -2.43 -10.56 -5.40
N ARG A 172 -2.71 -9.50 -4.64
CA ARG A 172 -1.98 -8.20 -4.66
C ARG A 172 -0.91 -8.09 -3.56
N CYS A 173 -0.46 -9.21 -3.03
CA CYS A 173 0.57 -9.29 -1.99
C CYS A 173 0.21 -8.54 -0.70
N PHE A 174 -1.05 -8.67 -0.26
CA PHE A 174 -1.50 -8.32 1.09
C PHE A 174 -1.63 -9.58 1.95
N ASP A 175 -1.35 -9.42 3.23
CA ASP A 175 -1.51 -10.44 4.26
C ASP A 175 -2.88 -10.24 4.92
N VAL A 176 -3.87 -11.04 4.50
CA VAL A 176 -5.26 -10.85 4.89
C VAL A 176 -5.65 -11.83 5.98
N PHE A 177 -6.00 -11.30 7.14
CA PHE A 177 -6.71 -12.01 8.18
C PHE A 177 -8.22 -11.91 7.93
N LEU A 178 -8.88 -13.06 7.74
CA LEU A 178 -10.31 -13.16 7.48
C LEU A 178 -10.98 -13.99 8.61
N PRO A 179 -11.80 -13.40 9.49
CA PRO A 179 -12.32 -14.06 10.69
C PRO A 179 -13.00 -15.41 10.46
N GLN A 180 -13.77 -15.54 9.37
CA GLN A 180 -14.48 -16.78 8.99
C GLN A 180 -13.56 -17.98 8.70
N GLU A 181 -12.26 -17.76 8.47
CA GLU A 181 -11.27 -18.85 8.29
C GLU A 181 -10.75 -19.41 9.63
N THR A 182 -10.93 -18.65 10.71
CA THR A 182 -10.41 -19.00 12.05
C THR A 182 -11.50 -19.42 13.03
N GLY A 183 -12.78 -19.19 12.68
CA GLY A 183 -13.93 -19.54 13.49
C GLY A 183 -14.39 -20.99 13.30
N ASP A 184 -14.63 -21.70 14.41
CA ASP A 184 -15.30 -23.01 14.42
C ASP A 184 -16.79 -22.80 14.11
N ASN A 185 -17.27 -23.27 12.94
CA ASN A 185 -18.66 -23.13 12.46
C ASN A 185 -19.67 -24.03 13.20
N ARG A 186 -19.29 -24.65 14.32
CA ARG A 186 -20.14 -25.59 15.05
C ARG A 186 -21.09 -24.85 15.99
N ALA A 187 -22.38 -25.18 15.92
CA ALA A 187 -23.49 -24.59 16.68
C ALA A 187 -23.40 -24.78 18.21
N VAL A 188 -22.43 -25.56 18.70
CA VAL A 188 -22.15 -25.75 20.13
C VAL A 188 -20.82 -25.07 20.45
N ARG A 189 -20.86 -23.78 20.76
CA ARG A 189 -19.69 -23.04 21.23
C ARG A 189 -19.61 -23.12 22.75
N GLU A 190 -18.64 -23.85 23.29
CA GLU A 190 -18.28 -23.76 24.70
C GLU A 190 -17.90 -22.31 25.06
N LYS A 191 -18.32 -21.82 26.23
CA LYS A 191 -18.07 -20.43 26.67
C LYS A 191 -16.60 -20.00 26.54
N ASN A 192 -15.65 -20.92 26.75
CA ASN A 192 -14.22 -20.66 26.65
C ASN A 192 -13.76 -20.37 25.20
N LYS A 193 -14.40 -20.96 24.18
CA LYS A 193 -14.08 -20.71 22.77
C LYS A 193 -14.48 -19.30 22.32
N ASN A 194 -15.57 -18.74 22.84
CA ASN A 194 -16.03 -17.39 22.48
C ASN A 194 -15.03 -16.31 22.94
N ALA A 195 -14.52 -16.42 24.16
CA ALA A 195 -13.52 -15.50 24.68
C ALA A 195 -12.22 -15.55 23.87
N GLN A 196 -11.79 -16.76 23.47
CA GLN A 196 -10.61 -16.97 22.63
C GLN A 196 -10.78 -16.34 21.24
N ILE A 197 -11.90 -16.58 20.55
CA ILE A 197 -12.18 -15.99 19.23
C ILE A 197 -12.20 -14.46 19.33
N CYS A 198 -12.86 -13.90 20.34
CA CYS A 198 -12.90 -12.45 20.58
C CYS A 198 -11.47 -11.89 20.79
N GLN A 199 -10.64 -12.56 21.58
CA GLN A 199 -9.27 -12.16 21.82
C GLN A 199 -8.40 -12.26 20.55
N CYS A 200 -8.55 -13.33 19.77
CA CYS A 200 -7.85 -13.50 18.49
C CYS A 200 -8.18 -12.37 17.52
N ASN A 201 -9.46 -12.03 17.34
CA ASN A 201 -9.87 -10.92 16.47
C ASN A 201 -9.34 -9.57 16.96
N LYS A 202 -9.42 -9.28 18.27
CA LYS A 202 -8.82 -8.08 18.87
C LYS A 202 -7.32 -7.98 18.60
N GLN A 203 -6.61 -9.10 18.68
CA GLN A 203 -5.18 -9.14 18.42
C GLN A 203 -4.89 -8.94 16.93
N ALA A 204 -5.63 -9.60 16.04
CA ALA A 204 -5.49 -9.43 14.60
C ALA A 204 -5.74 -7.97 14.16
N ILE A 205 -6.73 -7.28 14.74
CA ILE A 205 -6.97 -5.85 14.51
C ILE A 205 -5.78 -4.99 14.98
N ARG A 206 -5.17 -5.30 16.13
CA ARG A 206 -3.98 -4.59 16.61
C ARG A 206 -2.77 -4.81 15.71
N ASP A 207 -2.61 -6.00 15.15
CA ASP A 207 -1.46 -6.36 14.31
C ASP A 207 -1.61 -5.91 12.86
N ALA A 208 -2.84 -5.63 12.42
CA ALA A 208 -3.15 -5.12 11.09
C ALA A 208 -2.66 -3.67 10.89
N ASP A 209 -2.29 -3.35 9.64
CA ASP A 209 -1.97 -1.99 9.21
C ASP A 209 -3.21 -1.23 8.74
N ILE A 210 -4.16 -1.98 8.17
CA ILE A 210 -5.35 -1.48 7.49
C ILE A 210 -6.51 -2.39 7.88
N ILE A 211 -7.65 -1.79 8.20
CA ILE A 211 -8.92 -2.51 8.32
C ILE A 211 -9.69 -2.27 7.03
N VAL A 212 -10.09 -3.36 6.40
CA VAL A 212 -11.09 -3.32 5.33
C VAL A 212 -12.39 -3.83 5.92
N ALA A 213 -13.46 -3.07 5.81
CA ALA A 213 -14.76 -3.44 6.35
C ALA A 213 -15.83 -3.46 5.26
N ILE A 214 -16.56 -4.57 5.12
CA ILE A 214 -17.70 -4.66 4.21
C ILE A 214 -18.95 -4.24 4.98
N ILE A 215 -19.54 -3.12 4.57
CA ILE A 215 -20.64 -2.44 5.26
C ILE A 215 -21.90 -2.36 4.40
N ASP A 216 -22.12 -3.40 3.60
CA ASP A 216 -23.30 -3.52 2.73
C ASP A 216 -24.57 -3.81 3.55
N GLY A 217 -25.69 -3.26 3.08
CA GLY A 217 -26.99 -3.38 3.73
C GLY A 217 -27.59 -2.05 4.19
N ALA A 218 -28.80 -2.16 4.74
CA ALA A 218 -29.52 -1.02 5.32
C ALA A 218 -28.80 -0.45 6.56
N ASP A 219 -28.09 -1.31 7.30
CA ASP A 219 -27.13 -0.93 8.34
C ASP A 219 -25.94 -1.89 8.27
N ALA A 220 -24.81 -1.51 8.84
CA ALA A 220 -23.67 -2.40 8.96
C ALA A 220 -23.95 -3.49 10.01
N ASP A 221 -23.40 -4.69 9.80
CA ASP A 221 -23.41 -5.72 10.84
C ASP A 221 -22.81 -5.18 12.15
N SER A 222 -23.49 -5.44 13.26
CA SER A 222 -23.07 -4.99 14.60
C SER A 222 -21.66 -5.44 14.99
N GLY A 223 -21.24 -6.64 14.55
CA GLY A 223 -19.88 -7.15 14.77
C GLY A 223 -18.86 -6.31 14.01
N THR A 224 -19.11 -6.12 12.70
CA THR A 224 -18.30 -5.29 11.81
C THR A 224 -18.21 -3.84 12.32
N ALA A 225 -19.32 -3.25 12.75
CA ALA A 225 -19.36 -1.90 13.33
C ALA A 225 -18.52 -1.80 14.61
N TRP A 226 -18.58 -2.80 15.49
CA TRP A 226 -17.76 -2.86 16.69
C TRP A 226 -16.26 -2.96 16.35
N GLU A 227 -15.89 -3.79 15.37
CA GLU A 227 -14.51 -3.94 14.90
C GLU A 227 -13.96 -2.63 14.31
N MET A 228 -14.77 -1.93 13.51
CA MET A 228 -14.44 -0.60 12.97
C MET A 228 -14.23 0.42 14.08
N GLY A 229 -15.14 0.49 15.05
CA GLY A 229 -15.04 1.40 16.20
C GLY A 229 -13.79 1.12 17.03
N TYR A 230 -13.52 -0.15 17.33
CA TYR A 230 -12.33 -0.57 18.06
C TYR A 230 -11.04 -0.22 17.32
N ALA A 231 -10.98 -0.43 16.00
CA ALA A 231 -9.85 -0.05 15.18
C ALA A 231 -9.64 1.46 15.07
N SER A 232 -10.72 2.23 14.93
CA SER A 232 -10.69 3.70 14.91
C SER A 232 -10.11 4.26 16.21
N ALA A 233 -10.53 3.72 17.36
CA ALA A 233 -9.99 4.08 18.67
C ALA A 233 -8.48 3.78 18.82
N LEU A 234 -7.95 2.82 18.05
CA LEU A 234 -6.52 2.49 17.99
C LEU A 234 -5.74 3.33 16.95
N GLY A 235 -6.40 4.28 16.27
CA GLY A 235 -5.78 5.08 15.20
C GLY A 235 -5.46 4.29 13.93
N LYS A 236 -6.12 3.15 13.72
CA LYS A 236 -5.94 2.35 12.50
C LYS A 236 -6.62 3.02 11.30
N THR A 237 -6.05 2.83 10.11
CA THR A 237 -6.74 3.25 8.88
C THR A 237 -7.85 2.26 8.56
N VAL A 238 -9.08 2.75 8.49
CA VAL A 238 -10.27 1.98 8.12
C VAL A 238 -10.73 2.37 6.72
N ILE A 239 -10.90 1.39 5.85
CA ILE A 239 -11.48 1.54 4.51
C ILE A 239 -12.75 0.72 4.46
N ALA A 240 -13.89 1.38 4.27
CA ALA A 240 -15.19 0.73 4.30
C ALA A 240 -15.71 0.55 2.87
N LEU A 241 -15.88 -0.70 2.43
CA LEU A 241 -16.48 -1.05 1.15
C LEU A 241 -18.00 -1.09 1.29
N ARG A 242 -18.69 -0.25 0.51
CA ARG A 242 -20.15 -0.23 0.39
C ARG A 242 -20.56 -0.25 -1.07
N THR A 243 -20.94 -1.43 -1.56
CA THR A 243 -21.51 -1.63 -2.89
C THR A 243 -23.01 -1.35 -2.95
N ASP A 244 -23.68 -1.35 -1.79
CA ASP A 244 -25.08 -0.93 -1.67
C ASP A 244 -25.25 0.56 -2.05
N PHE A 245 -25.90 0.80 -3.19
CA PHE A 245 -26.11 2.14 -3.75
C PHE A 245 -27.16 2.96 -3.00
N ARG A 246 -27.92 2.35 -2.08
CA ARG A 246 -28.99 3.03 -1.35
C ARG A 246 -28.41 4.02 -0.33
N LEU A 247 -29.10 5.15 -0.20
CA LEU A 247 -28.84 6.17 0.83
C LEU A 247 -29.83 5.98 1.99
N ILE A 248 -29.36 6.20 3.22
CA ILE A 248 -30.19 6.22 4.43
C ILE A 248 -30.74 7.63 4.68
N GLY A 249 -29.96 8.67 4.32
CA GLY A 249 -30.35 10.07 4.43
C GLY A 249 -30.26 10.82 3.10
N SER A 250 -30.35 12.14 3.15
CA SER A 250 -30.18 12.99 1.95
C SER A 250 -28.77 12.92 1.36
N HIS A 251 -27.78 12.64 2.21
CA HIS A 251 -26.35 12.53 1.84
C HIS A 251 -25.65 11.33 2.50
N GLU A 252 -26.27 10.73 3.52
CA GLU A 252 -25.70 9.64 4.31
C GLU A 252 -25.93 8.30 3.60
N ARG A 253 -24.86 7.58 3.32
CA ARG A 253 -24.89 6.22 2.77
C ARG A 253 -25.08 5.20 3.88
N VAL A 254 -24.43 5.40 5.02
CA VAL A 254 -24.54 4.56 6.23
C VAL A 254 -24.51 5.44 7.49
N ASN A 255 -24.67 4.84 8.67
CA ASN A 255 -24.50 5.52 9.97
C ASN A 255 -23.27 6.45 9.99
N LEU A 256 -23.48 7.70 10.43
CA LEU A 256 -22.46 8.75 10.43
C LEU A 256 -21.16 8.34 11.14
N MET A 257 -21.25 7.53 12.20
CA MET A 257 -20.08 7.10 12.96
C MET A 257 -19.16 6.22 12.11
N LEU A 258 -19.71 5.46 11.18
CA LEU A 258 -18.93 4.60 10.28
C LEU A 258 -18.33 5.43 9.14
N GLU A 259 -19.09 6.37 8.58
CA GLU A 259 -18.59 7.24 7.49
C GLU A 259 -17.48 8.17 7.96
N GLN A 260 -17.65 8.82 9.10
CA GLN A 260 -16.67 9.77 9.62
C GLN A 260 -15.41 9.08 10.18
N SER A 261 -15.51 7.79 10.54
CA SER A 261 -14.38 7.01 11.07
C SER A 261 -13.61 6.23 9.99
N SER A 262 -14.01 6.31 8.72
CA SER A 262 -13.42 5.50 7.66
C SER A 262 -13.36 6.22 6.32
N LYS A 263 -12.55 5.69 5.41
CA LYS A 263 -12.64 6.05 3.99
C LYS A 263 -13.65 5.12 3.32
N VAL A 264 -14.84 5.63 3.03
CA VAL A 264 -15.88 4.87 2.31
C VAL A 264 -15.53 4.80 0.82
N VAL A 265 -15.58 3.60 0.25
CA VAL A 265 -15.38 3.31 -1.17
C VAL A 265 -16.54 2.48 -1.69
N THR A 266 -16.93 2.70 -2.94
CA THR A 266 -18.16 2.13 -3.51
C THR A 266 -17.93 1.01 -4.53
N SER A 267 -16.67 0.61 -4.75
CA SER A 267 -16.31 -0.48 -5.66
C SER A 267 -15.03 -1.19 -5.20
N LYS A 268 -14.79 -2.39 -5.74
CA LYS A 268 -13.57 -3.16 -5.47
C LYS A 268 -12.33 -2.43 -5.98
N GLU A 269 -12.43 -1.77 -7.13
CA GLU A 269 -11.34 -1.00 -7.74
C GLU A 269 -10.95 0.17 -6.85
N ALA A 270 -11.95 0.89 -6.31
CA ALA A 270 -11.72 1.97 -5.37
C ALA A 270 -11.14 1.46 -4.04
N LEU A 271 -11.56 0.28 -3.57
CA LEU A 271 -10.94 -0.40 -2.43
C LEU A 271 -9.46 -0.70 -2.68
N PHE A 272 -9.12 -1.31 -3.82
CA PHE A 272 -7.73 -1.65 -4.15
C PHE A 272 -6.86 -0.40 -4.28
N ALA A 273 -7.38 0.66 -4.88
CA ALA A 273 -6.69 1.95 -4.92
C ALA A 273 -6.49 2.53 -3.51
N ALA A 274 -7.50 2.47 -2.64
CA ALA A 274 -7.45 3.01 -1.29
C ALA A 274 -6.47 2.28 -0.36
N VAL A 275 -6.36 0.94 -0.47
CA VAL A 275 -5.35 0.17 0.28
C VAL A 275 -3.93 0.34 -0.27
N GLY A 276 -3.78 1.05 -1.39
CA GLY A 276 -2.49 1.25 -2.06
C GLY A 276 -1.98 -0.01 -2.74
N ALA A 277 -2.89 -0.80 -3.33
CA ALA A 277 -2.53 -2.03 -4.01
C ALA A 277 -1.44 -1.82 -5.07
N LEU A 278 -0.58 -2.82 -5.21
CA LEU A 278 0.35 -2.91 -6.33
C LEU A 278 -0.44 -3.33 -7.58
N PRO A 279 -0.03 -2.92 -8.78
CA PRO A 279 -0.61 -3.42 -10.02
C PRO A 279 -0.59 -4.95 -10.01
N THR A 280 -1.66 -5.58 -10.50
CA THR A 280 -1.63 -7.02 -10.74
C THR A 280 -0.77 -7.28 -11.97
N THR A 281 0.08 -8.31 -11.92
CA THR A 281 0.73 -8.85 -13.13
C THR A 281 -0.24 -9.68 -13.98
N TYR A 282 -1.49 -9.79 -13.52
CA TYR A 282 -2.58 -10.47 -14.19
C TYR A 282 -3.44 -9.40 -14.88
N GLU A 283 -3.36 -9.33 -16.20
CA GLU A 283 -4.46 -8.81 -17.00
C GLU A 283 -5.56 -9.88 -16.96
N PRO A 284 -6.78 -9.58 -16.48
CA PRO A 284 -7.89 -10.48 -16.72
C PRO A 284 -8.09 -10.56 -18.24
N GLU A 285 -8.05 -11.77 -18.80
CA GLU A 285 -8.56 -12.01 -20.15
C GLU A 285 -9.93 -11.33 -20.28
N ASP A 286 -10.11 -10.61 -21.39
CA ASP A 286 -11.32 -9.87 -21.74
C ASP A 286 -12.58 -10.60 -21.26
N LYS A 287 -13.26 -10.03 -20.27
CA LYS A 287 -14.61 -10.49 -19.93
C LYS A 287 -15.48 -10.24 -21.18
N PRO A 288 -16.15 -11.26 -21.75
CA PRO A 288 -17.08 -11.01 -22.83
C PRO A 288 -18.15 -10.03 -22.33
N SER A 289 -18.25 -8.90 -23.02
CA SER A 289 -19.26 -7.89 -22.73
C SER A 289 -20.65 -8.53 -22.73
N LEU A 290 -21.41 -8.30 -21.65
CA LEU A 290 -22.82 -8.72 -21.49
C LEU A 290 -23.78 -7.92 -22.41
N GLN A 291 -23.31 -7.44 -23.56
CA GLN A 291 -24.11 -6.70 -24.54
C GLN A 291 -24.63 -7.57 -25.70
N SER A 292 -24.33 -8.88 -25.75
CA SER A 292 -24.77 -9.75 -26.86
C SER A 292 -25.99 -10.64 -26.59
N LEU A 293 -26.66 -10.53 -25.43
CA LEU A 293 -27.86 -11.33 -25.12
C LEU A 293 -29.21 -10.61 -25.35
N GLY A 294 -29.20 -9.48 -26.05
CA GLY A 294 -30.41 -8.71 -26.36
C GLY A 294 -30.73 -8.69 -27.85
N SER A 295 -31.15 -9.81 -28.45
CA SER A 295 -31.97 -9.84 -29.68
C SER A 295 -32.18 -11.29 -30.14
N ARG A 296 -33.08 -12.02 -29.46
CA ARG A 296 -33.85 -13.15 -30.00
C ARG A 296 -34.79 -13.65 -28.92
N LEU A 297 -35.94 -13.00 -28.82
CA LEU A 297 -37.26 -13.57 -28.52
C LEU A 297 -38.30 -12.62 -29.13
#